data_AF-M0HAL8-F1
#
_entry.id   AF-M0HAL8-F1
#
_cell.length_a   1.000
_cell.length_b   1.000
_cell.length_c   1.000
_cell.angle_alpha   90.00
_cell.angle_beta   90.00
_cell.angle_gamma   90.00
#
_symmetry.space_group_name_H-M   'P 1'
#
loop_
_entity.id
_entity.type
_entity.pdbx_description
1 polymer ?
#
loop_
_entity_poly.entity_id
_entity_poly.type
_entity_poly.pdbx_seq_one_letter_code
_entity_poly.pdbx_strand_id
1 'polypeptide(L)'
;MTEDEKDFTELSDEEISELSDDFVEGMREAVGIAFGSDVFGDIDENEKEDLGSQIENLLLKYREAMSKDSEEERAIAMYELYDEFLTQNFMAPEDEGEFDSGVEVLVGQIRDVLEGNRKGLEEIGYAKYYDLMDEFAREIVEEGKLSEVKSFLDSQADGSQEMILQRLMNPVFTDYHEYIEDHPEITDDSEARKYAEMYYELAELTKKYLPHFIAVLQIVHGRENTYDKLNQMSLNNLLQKLESKKYERFNDLANGIDRKLRNSIAHRDFKINPIKKEIEFYDREELVAELNYSEFQNKVFHILAVFNAVWVFQLMLRYYRIQHLPRAFEELREEIEE
;
A
#
# COMPACT_ATOMS: atom_id res chain seq x y z
N MET A 1 -23.08 12.33 -30.54
CA MET A 1 -22.01 13.19 -31.08
C MET A 1 -21.18 13.49 -29.87
N THR A 2 -20.10 12.74 -29.75
CA THR A 2 -19.08 12.85 -28.70
C THR A 2 -18.48 14.25 -28.77
N GLU A 3 -18.35 14.93 -27.64
CA GLU A 3 -17.38 16.02 -27.53
C GLU A 3 -16.04 15.46 -27.99
N ASP A 4 -15.43 16.11 -28.97
CA ASP A 4 -14.06 15.81 -29.37
C ASP A 4 -13.19 16.04 -28.12
N GLU A 5 -12.66 14.97 -27.53
CA GLU A 5 -11.60 15.07 -26.51
C GLU A 5 -10.42 15.78 -27.18
N LYS A 6 -10.31 17.10 -26.95
CA LYS A 6 -9.13 17.88 -27.34
C LYS A 6 -7.90 17.23 -26.73
N ASP A 7 -6.83 17.08 -27.52
CA ASP A 7 -5.54 16.67 -26.99
C ASP A 7 -5.03 17.73 -26.01
N PHE A 8 -4.45 17.30 -24.89
CA PHE A 8 -3.93 18.20 -23.85
C PHE A 8 -2.86 19.14 -24.41
N THR A 9 -2.10 18.70 -25.43
CA THR A 9 -1.10 19.54 -26.11
C THR A 9 -1.70 20.70 -26.89
N GLU A 10 -3.00 20.66 -27.19
CA GLU A 10 -3.72 21.69 -27.95
C GLU A 10 -4.43 22.73 -27.08
N LEU A 11 -4.38 22.56 -25.75
CA LEU A 11 -4.94 23.54 -24.82
C LEU A 11 -4.13 24.83 -24.85
N SER A 12 -4.81 25.96 -24.95
CA SER A 12 -4.23 27.29 -24.78
C SER A 12 -3.84 27.56 -23.32
N ASP A 13 -3.01 28.58 -23.10
CA ASP A 13 -2.59 28.97 -21.74
C ASP A 13 -3.81 29.39 -20.89
N GLU A 14 -4.79 30.06 -21.50
CA GLU A 14 -6.06 30.43 -20.84
C GLU A 14 -6.87 29.19 -20.44
N GLU A 15 -6.96 28.18 -21.31
CA GLU A 15 -7.61 26.90 -20.99
C GLU A 15 -6.86 26.11 -19.89
N ILE A 16 -5.53 26.22 -19.82
CA ILE A 16 -4.73 25.59 -18.74
C ILE A 16 -4.93 26.32 -17.41
N SER A 17 -5.01 27.65 -17.43
CA SER A 17 -5.27 28.45 -16.23
C SER A 17 -6.66 28.13 -15.66
N GLU A 18 -7.69 28.06 -16.52
CA GLU A 18 -9.03 27.60 -16.12
C GLU A 18 -8.99 26.17 -15.54
N LEU A 19 -8.25 25.25 -16.17
CA LEU A 19 -8.11 23.87 -15.69
C LEU A 19 -7.40 23.79 -14.33
N SER A 20 -6.40 24.64 -14.07
CA SER A 20 -5.73 24.68 -12.76
C SER A 20 -6.66 25.15 -11.64
N ASP A 21 -7.50 26.15 -11.91
CA ASP A 21 -8.49 26.63 -10.95
C ASP A 21 -9.54 25.55 -10.65
N ASP A 22 -10.06 24.90 -11.69
CA ASP A 22 -11.00 23.77 -11.57
C ASP A 22 -10.37 22.62 -10.77
N PHE A 23 -9.09 22.32 -11.00
CA PHE A 23 -8.37 21.28 -10.27
C PHE A 23 -8.20 21.62 -8.79
N VAL A 24 -7.85 22.87 -8.45
CA VAL A 24 -7.74 23.32 -7.05
C VAL A 24 -9.09 23.18 -6.33
N GLU A 25 -10.19 23.56 -7.00
CA GLU A 25 -11.54 23.43 -6.43
C GLU A 25 -11.97 21.97 -6.27
N GLY A 26 -11.75 21.15 -7.31
CA GLY A 26 -12.05 19.72 -7.25
C GLY A 26 -11.21 18.96 -6.22
N MET A 27 -9.93 19.33 -6.07
CA MET A 27 -9.05 18.77 -5.05
C MET A 27 -9.53 19.12 -3.64
N ARG A 28 -10.01 20.36 -3.41
CA ARG A 28 -10.60 20.75 -2.14
C ARG A 28 -11.83 19.92 -1.81
N GLU A 29 -12.73 19.74 -2.77
CA GLU A 29 -13.93 18.92 -2.57
C GLU A 29 -13.58 17.46 -2.28
N ALA A 30 -12.62 16.89 -3.04
CA ALA A 30 -12.14 15.53 -2.85
C ALA A 30 -11.48 15.34 -1.47
N VAL A 31 -10.63 16.27 -1.04
CA VAL A 31 -9.99 16.26 0.30
C VAL A 31 -11.04 16.44 1.40
N GLY A 32 -11.96 17.39 1.26
CA GLY A 32 -13.05 17.61 2.23
C GLY A 32 -13.94 16.38 2.42
N ILE A 33 -14.28 15.69 1.32
CA ILE A 33 -15.01 14.41 1.36
C ILE A 33 -14.14 13.32 2.01
N ALA A 34 -12.86 13.23 1.65
CA ALA A 34 -11.98 12.14 2.08
C ALA A 34 -11.59 12.19 3.57
N PHE A 35 -11.68 13.34 4.22
CA PHE A 35 -11.31 13.53 5.63
C PHE A 35 -12.49 13.92 6.54
N GLY A 36 -13.72 13.98 6.00
CA GLY A 36 -14.94 14.28 6.78
C GLY A 36 -14.93 15.65 7.46
N SER A 37 -14.01 16.51 7.05
CA SER A 37 -13.74 17.85 7.55
C SER A 37 -13.03 18.63 6.44
N ASP A 38 -13.24 19.93 6.37
CA ASP A 38 -12.52 20.80 5.44
C ASP A 38 -11.06 20.90 5.96
N VAL A 39 -10.21 19.94 5.58
CA VAL A 39 -8.81 19.82 6.08
C VAL A 39 -7.97 21.04 5.74
N PHE A 40 -8.36 21.71 4.66
CA PHE A 40 -7.74 22.91 4.19
C PHE A 40 -8.12 24.16 5.01
N GLY A 41 -9.10 24.07 5.93
CA GLY A 41 -9.59 25.25 6.64
C GLY A 41 -10.01 26.38 5.70
N ASP A 42 -10.12 27.61 6.21
CA ASP A 42 -10.16 28.80 5.35
C ASP A 42 -8.72 29.07 4.86
N ILE A 43 -8.28 28.37 3.79
CA ILE A 43 -7.14 28.82 2.99
C ILE A 43 -7.41 30.27 2.59
N ASP A 44 -6.50 31.18 2.90
CA ASP A 44 -6.56 32.57 2.46
C ASP A 44 -6.60 32.62 0.92
N GLU A 45 -7.33 33.56 0.31
CA GLU A 45 -7.32 33.79 -1.13
C GLU A 45 -5.89 33.84 -1.70
N ASN A 46 -4.92 34.39 -0.94
CA ASN A 46 -3.52 34.41 -1.34
C ASN A 46 -2.88 33.02 -1.43
N GLU A 47 -3.20 32.10 -0.52
CA GLU A 47 -2.69 30.72 -0.55
C GLU A 47 -3.37 29.90 -1.65
N LYS A 48 -4.65 30.20 -1.97
CA LYS A 48 -5.36 29.59 -3.11
C LYS A 48 -4.76 30.05 -4.44
N GLU A 49 -4.49 31.34 -4.59
CA GLU A 49 -3.84 31.91 -5.78
C GLU A 49 -2.42 31.34 -5.99
N ASP A 50 -1.65 31.17 -4.91
CA ASP A 50 -0.31 30.56 -4.99
C ASP A 50 -0.37 29.09 -5.42
N LEU A 51 -1.30 28.31 -4.85
CA LEU A 51 -1.50 26.91 -5.23
C LEU A 51 -1.99 26.76 -6.69
N GLY A 52 -2.92 27.61 -7.12
CA GLY A 52 -3.40 27.67 -8.50
C GLY A 52 -2.26 27.96 -9.46
N SER A 53 -1.43 28.96 -9.16
CA SER A 53 -0.26 29.33 -9.97
C SER A 53 0.78 28.19 -10.05
N GLN A 54 1.01 27.46 -8.96
CA GLN A 54 1.91 26.30 -8.95
C GLN A 54 1.39 25.15 -9.82
N ILE A 55 0.09 24.87 -9.75
CA ILE A 55 -0.56 23.83 -10.57
C ILE A 55 -0.59 24.25 -12.05
N GLU A 56 -0.89 25.51 -12.35
CA GLU A 56 -0.84 26.07 -13.70
C GLU A 56 0.56 25.87 -14.31
N ASN A 57 1.61 26.26 -13.58
CA ASN A 57 2.99 26.08 -14.02
C ASN A 57 3.34 24.60 -14.27
N LEU A 58 2.90 23.70 -13.39
CA LEU A 58 3.09 22.25 -13.57
C LEU A 58 2.38 21.75 -14.85
N LEU A 59 1.13 22.18 -15.10
CA LEU A 59 0.36 21.81 -16.29
C LEU A 59 0.98 22.37 -17.57
N LEU A 60 1.50 23.60 -17.54
CA LEU A 60 2.21 24.21 -18.67
C LEU A 60 3.48 23.43 -19.00
N LYS A 61 4.29 23.08 -18.00
CA LYS A 61 5.48 22.23 -18.18
C LYS A 61 5.11 20.83 -18.68
N TYR A 62 4.02 20.25 -18.19
CA TYR A 62 3.51 18.97 -18.68
C TYR A 62 3.11 19.06 -20.16
N ARG A 63 2.41 20.12 -20.56
CA ARG A 63 2.06 20.36 -21.98
C ARG A 63 3.31 20.47 -22.85
N GLU A 64 4.32 21.21 -22.39
CA GLU A 64 5.59 21.37 -23.10
C GLU A 64 6.33 20.02 -23.25
N ALA A 65 6.41 19.23 -22.19
CA ALA A 65 7.00 17.90 -22.21
C ALA A 65 6.26 16.96 -23.18
N MET A 66 4.92 16.99 -23.19
CA MET A 66 4.10 16.20 -24.11
C MET A 66 4.24 16.62 -25.58
N SER A 67 4.60 17.89 -25.81
CA SER A 67 4.78 18.45 -27.15
C SER A 67 6.12 18.12 -27.80
N LYS A 68 7.00 17.33 -27.16
CA LYS A 68 8.26 16.88 -27.76
C LYS A 68 8.01 15.99 -28.98
N ASP A 69 8.89 16.13 -29.98
CA ASP A 69 8.75 15.54 -31.31
C ASP A 69 8.98 14.02 -31.31
N SER A 70 9.85 13.52 -30.42
CA SER A 70 10.13 12.10 -30.23
C SER A 70 9.57 11.54 -28.92
N GLU A 71 9.35 10.22 -28.88
CA GLU A 71 8.89 9.52 -27.68
C GLU A 71 9.96 9.56 -26.58
N GLU A 72 11.23 9.49 -26.99
CA GLU A 72 12.40 9.52 -26.11
C GLU A 72 12.60 10.90 -25.47
N GLU A 73 12.55 12.00 -26.24
CA GLU A 73 12.61 13.36 -25.68
C GLU A 73 11.42 13.66 -24.78
N ARG A 74 10.23 13.16 -25.14
CA ARG A 74 9.03 13.27 -24.29
C ARG A 74 9.23 12.56 -22.98
N ALA A 75 9.76 11.33 -23.01
CA ALA A 75 10.01 10.56 -21.79
C ALA A 75 11.01 11.29 -20.87
N ILE A 76 12.10 11.82 -21.42
CA ILE A 76 13.11 12.57 -20.66
C ILE A 76 12.50 13.82 -20.03
N ALA A 77 11.78 14.64 -20.81
CA ALA A 77 11.15 15.85 -20.31
C ALA A 77 10.09 15.56 -19.22
N MET A 78 9.35 14.46 -19.38
CA MET A 78 8.40 13.99 -18.37
C MET A 78 9.08 13.51 -17.09
N TYR A 79 10.23 12.84 -17.20
CA TYR A 79 11.03 12.43 -16.04
C TYR A 79 11.62 13.64 -15.30
N GLU A 80 12.18 14.61 -16.02
CA GLU A 80 12.70 15.85 -15.43
C GLU A 80 11.63 16.63 -14.68
N LEU A 81 10.43 16.73 -15.26
CA LEU A 81 9.31 17.38 -14.60
C LEU A 81 8.90 16.65 -13.31
N TYR A 82 8.85 15.32 -13.37
CA TYR A 82 8.54 14.50 -12.20
C TYR A 82 9.61 14.64 -11.11
N ASP A 83 10.88 14.66 -11.49
CA ASP A 83 12.01 14.80 -10.59
C ASP A 83 12.09 16.19 -9.95
N GLU A 84 11.85 17.25 -10.73
CA GLU A 84 11.75 18.62 -10.22
C GLU A 84 10.62 18.74 -9.19
N PHE A 85 9.44 18.17 -9.51
CA PHE A 85 8.32 18.13 -8.58
C PHE A 85 8.69 17.41 -7.29
N LEU A 86 9.32 16.23 -7.37
CA LEU A 86 9.73 15.50 -6.17
C LEU A 86 10.78 16.26 -5.36
N THR A 87 11.74 16.90 -6.02
CA THR A 87 12.78 17.72 -5.37
C THR A 87 12.14 18.84 -4.56
N GLN A 88 11.21 19.58 -5.16
CA GLN A 88 10.54 20.70 -4.49
C GLN A 88 9.68 20.27 -3.29
N ASN A 89 9.10 19.06 -3.33
CA ASN A 89 8.12 18.62 -2.33
C ASN A 89 8.68 17.68 -1.27
N PHE A 90 9.77 16.95 -1.57
CA PHE A 90 10.26 15.86 -0.72
C PHE A 90 11.74 15.99 -0.33
N MET A 91 12.54 16.82 -1.03
CA MET A 91 13.95 17.03 -0.67
C MET A 91 14.04 18.09 0.44
N ALA A 92 14.45 17.68 1.63
CA ALA A 92 14.77 18.62 2.69
C ALA A 92 16.15 19.26 2.43
N PRO A 93 16.45 20.44 3.00
CA PRO A 93 17.79 21.03 2.91
C PRO A 93 18.91 20.13 3.45
N GLU A 94 18.55 19.17 4.31
CA GLU A 94 19.48 18.17 4.88
C GLU A 94 19.85 17.08 3.86
N ASP A 95 19.03 16.89 2.82
CA ASP A 95 19.19 15.87 1.77
C ASP A 95 20.03 16.37 0.58
N GLU A 96 20.27 17.69 0.45
CA GLU A 96 20.97 18.38 -0.68
C GLU A 96 22.44 17.96 -0.92
N GLY A 97 22.95 16.96 -0.20
CA GLY A 97 24.28 16.37 -0.42
C GLY A 97 24.32 14.84 -0.37
N GLU A 98 23.18 14.18 -0.14
CA GLU A 98 23.08 12.70 -0.14
C GLU A 98 22.44 12.17 -1.42
N PHE A 99 21.54 12.94 -2.03
CA PHE A 99 20.81 12.54 -3.24
C PHE A 99 21.02 13.56 -4.35
N ASP A 100 21.16 13.06 -5.58
CA ASP A 100 21.39 13.89 -6.77
C ASP A 100 20.06 14.29 -7.44
N SER A 101 18.94 13.72 -7.01
CA SER A 101 17.61 13.91 -7.61
C SER A 101 16.46 13.66 -6.62
N GLY A 102 15.29 14.26 -6.84
CA GLY A 102 14.09 14.04 -6.02
C GLY A 102 13.54 12.61 -6.11
N VAL A 103 13.70 11.94 -7.26
CA VAL A 103 13.38 10.52 -7.43
C VAL A 103 14.25 9.66 -6.53
N GLU A 104 15.54 9.96 -6.39
CA GLU A 104 16.42 9.24 -5.49
C GLU A 104 16.06 9.44 -4.02
N VAL A 105 15.64 10.66 -3.63
CA VAL A 105 15.09 10.91 -2.28
C VAL A 105 13.88 10.01 -2.03
N LEU A 106 12.93 9.95 -2.96
CA LEU A 106 11.75 9.09 -2.84
C LEU A 106 12.12 7.60 -2.76
N VAL A 107 13.07 7.14 -3.59
CA VAL A 107 13.60 5.77 -3.54
C VAL A 107 14.23 5.47 -2.18
N GLY A 108 15.02 6.41 -1.65
CA GLY A 108 15.64 6.33 -0.32
C GLY A 108 14.59 6.22 0.78
N GLN A 109 13.61 7.12 0.80
CA GLN A 109 12.52 7.10 1.79
C GLN A 109 11.72 5.80 1.75
N ILE A 110 11.39 5.29 0.56
CA ILE A 110 10.69 4.00 0.43
C ILE A 110 11.58 2.86 0.93
N ARG A 111 12.87 2.86 0.59
CA ARG A 111 13.84 1.87 1.06
C ARG A 111 13.91 1.86 2.58
N ASP A 112 13.98 3.01 3.23
CA ASP A 112 14.08 3.11 4.68
C ASP A 112 12.82 2.59 5.38
N VAL A 113 11.64 2.90 4.82
CA VAL A 113 10.36 2.30 5.27
C VAL A 113 10.38 0.79 5.12
N LEU A 114 10.85 0.29 3.98
CA LEU A 114 10.95 -1.14 3.68
C LEU A 114 11.93 -1.85 4.65
N GLU A 115 13.10 -1.27 4.92
CA GLU A 115 14.07 -1.78 5.88
C GLU A 115 13.54 -1.75 7.31
N GLY A 116 12.85 -0.68 7.71
CA GLY A 116 12.18 -0.55 9.00
C GLY A 116 11.13 -1.64 9.20
N ASN A 117 10.29 -1.90 8.20
CA ASN A 117 9.29 -2.99 8.23
C ASN A 117 9.96 -4.36 8.37
N ARG A 118 11.04 -4.62 7.62
CA ARG A 118 11.79 -5.88 7.73
C ARG A 118 12.36 -6.06 9.14
N LYS A 119 12.96 -5.02 9.71
CA LYS A 119 13.54 -5.03 11.05
C LYS A 119 12.47 -5.27 12.12
N GLY A 120 11.34 -4.58 12.05
CA GLY A 120 10.22 -4.81 12.98
C GLY A 120 9.71 -6.26 12.93
N LEU A 121 9.60 -6.83 11.73
CA LEU A 121 9.25 -8.25 11.58
C LEU A 121 10.35 -9.21 12.08
N GLU A 122 11.62 -8.83 11.99
CA GLU A 122 12.74 -9.58 12.56
C GLU A 122 12.69 -9.62 14.09
N GLU A 123 12.38 -8.49 14.72
CA GLU A 123 12.27 -8.35 16.18
C GLU A 123 11.16 -9.26 16.76
N ILE A 124 10.05 -9.43 16.04
CA ILE A 124 8.96 -10.35 16.43
C ILE A 124 9.14 -11.80 15.90
N GLY A 125 10.26 -12.11 15.22
CA GLY A 125 10.59 -13.47 14.77
C GLY A 125 9.92 -13.92 13.46
N TYR A 126 9.45 -12.99 12.64
CA TYR A 126 8.63 -13.23 11.45
C TYR A 126 9.21 -12.60 10.15
N ALA A 127 10.49 -12.22 10.12
CA ALA A 127 11.17 -11.65 8.95
C ALA A 127 10.98 -12.46 7.64
N LYS A 128 10.81 -13.79 7.75
CA LYS A 128 10.57 -14.66 6.59
C LYS A 128 9.38 -14.25 5.72
N TYR A 129 8.36 -13.58 6.28
CA TYR A 129 7.21 -13.11 5.50
C TYR A 129 7.58 -11.92 4.62
N TYR A 130 8.41 -11.01 5.15
CA TYR A 130 8.96 -9.92 4.38
C TYR A 130 9.81 -10.46 3.24
N ASP A 131 10.79 -11.32 3.55
CA ASP A 131 11.73 -11.85 2.57
C ASP A 131 10.99 -12.60 1.44
N LEU A 132 9.91 -13.33 1.76
CA LEU A 132 9.05 -13.99 0.78
C LEU A 132 8.31 -12.99 -0.15
N MET A 133 7.85 -11.86 0.38
CA MET A 133 7.20 -10.83 -0.44
C MET A 133 8.22 -10.05 -1.27
N ASP A 134 9.40 -9.81 -0.74
CA ASP A 134 10.51 -9.13 -1.42
C ASP A 134 10.96 -9.95 -2.64
N GLU A 135 11.22 -11.25 -2.43
CA GLU A 135 11.54 -12.19 -3.51
C GLU A 135 10.45 -12.19 -4.59
N PHE A 136 9.19 -12.27 -4.18
CA PHE A 136 8.07 -12.26 -5.12
C PHE A 136 7.94 -10.95 -5.90
N ALA A 137 8.18 -9.81 -5.26
CA ALA A 137 8.13 -8.51 -5.93
C ALA A 137 9.26 -8.36 -6.97
N ARG A 138 10.47 -8.83 -6.63
CA ARG A 138 11.61 -8.88 -7.58
C ARG A 138 11.29 -9.75 -8.79
N GLU A 139 10.78 -10.96 -8.57
CA GLU A 139 10.40 -11.88 -9.66
C GLU A 139 9.40 -11.24 -10.63
N ILE A 140 8.40 -10.51 -10.13
CA ILE A 140 7.42 -9.81 -10.98
C ILE A 140 8.09 -8.82 -11.93
N VAL A 141 9.11 -8.12 -11.45
CA VAL A 141 9.87 -7.15 -12.26
C VAL A 141 10.78 -7.89 -13.24
N GLU A 142 11.52 -8.89 -12.78
CA GLU A 142 12.43 -9.70 -13.59
C GLU A 142 11.72 -10.47 -14.72
N GLU A 143 10.50 -10.96 -14.47
CA GLU A 143 9.67 -11.65 -15.47
C GLU A 143 8.92 -10.70 -16.41
N GLY A 144 9.08 -9.37 -16.26
CA GLY A 144 8.39 -8.38 -17.09
C GLY A 144 6.88 -8.34 -16.87
N LYS A 145 6.41 -8.80 -15.70
CA LYS A 145 4.98 -8.86 -15.33
C LYS A 145 4.47 -7.61 -14.64
N LEU A 146 5.36 -6.69 -14.28
CA LEU A 146 5.04 -5.47 -13.56
C LEU A 146 3.93 -4.64 -14.22
N SER A 147 3.95 -4.45 -15.55
CA SER A 147 2.94 -3.66 -16.25
C SER A 147 1.54 -4.29 -16.20
N GLU A 148 1.46 -5.62 -16.32
CA GLU A 148 0.20 -6.37 -16.22
C GLU A 148 -0.36 -6.31 -14.79
N VAL A 149 0.50 -6.51 -13.80
CA VAL A 149 0.16 -6.40 -12.37
C VAL A 149 -0.29 -4.99 -12.02
N LYS A 150 0.42 -3.96 -12.49
CA LYS A 150 0.07 -2.57 -12.25
C LYS A 150 -1.27 -2.22 -12.88
N SER A 151 -1.47 -2.55 -14.16
CA SER A 151 -2.75 -2.29 -14.84
C SER A 151 -3.92 -2.94 -14.09
N PHE A 152 -3.71 -4.15 -13.56
CA PHE A 152 -4.68 -4.78 -12.68
C PHE A 152 -4.92 -3.97 -11.39
N LEU A 153 -3.87 -3.65 -10.62
CA LEU A 153 -4.02 -2.90 -9.36
C LEU A 153 -4.68 -1.54 -9.59
N ASP A 154 -4.23 -0.77 -10.60
CA ASP A 154 -4.80 0.52 -10.98
C ASP A 154 -6.28 0.39 -11.41
N SER A 155 -6.67 -0.72 -12.05
CA SER A 155 -8.08 -0.95 -12.43
C SER A 155 -9.00 -1.28 -11.25
N GLN A 156 -8.42 -1.72 -10.12
CA GLN A 156 -9.15 -2.00 -8.88
C GLN A 156 -9.09 -0.83 -7.91
N ALA A 157 -8.17 0.10 -8.13
CA ALA A 157 -8.08 1.39 -7.48
C ALA A 157 -9.24 2.30 -7.94
N ASP A 158 -10.47 1.96 -7.57
CA ASP A 158 -11.53 2.95 -7.57
C ASP A 158 -11.10 3.99 -6.51
N GLY A 159 -10.50 5.10 -6.95
CA GLY A 159 -9.51 5.89 -6.19
C GLY A 159 -9.91 6.33 -4.78
N SER A 160 -11.21 6.28 -4.44
CA SER A 160 -11.72 6.49 -3.10
C SER A 160 -11.54 5.28 -2.16
N GLN A 161 -11.75 4.04 -2.60
CA GLN A 161 -11.75 2.87 -1.71
C GLN A 161 -10.35 2.40 -1.34
N GLU A 162 -9.42 2.38 -2.29
CA GLU A 162 -8.04 1.99 -2.00
C GLU A 162 -7.39 3.03 -1.08
N MET A 163 -7.52 4.33 -1.36
CA MET A 163 -7.11 5.38 -0.42
C MET A 163 -7.74 5.23 0.98
N ILE A 164 -9.04 4.94 1.07
CA ILE A 164 -9.72 4.70 2.36
C ILE A 164 -9.11 3.48 3.07
N LEU A 165 -8.85 2.39 2.37
CA LEU A 165 -8.22 1.20 2.95
C LEU A 165 -6.77 1.48 3.38
N GLN A 166 -5.96 2.14 2.55
CA GLN A 166 -4.60 2.56 2.90
C GLN A 166 -4.61 3.48 4.15
N ARG A 167 -5.59 4.40 4.23
CA ARG A 167 -5.80 5.31 5.38
C ARG A 167 -6.30 4.62 6.64
N LEU A 168 -7.10 3.56 6.52
CA LEU A 168 -7.57 2.79 7.68
C LEU A 168 -6.48 1.89 8.24
N MET A 169 -5.53 1.46 7.41
CA MET A 169 -4.54 0.46 7.79
C MET A 169 -3.27 1.02 8.42
N ASN A 170 -2.82 2.20 7.97
CA ASN A 170 -1.60 2.79 8.50
C ASN A 170 -1.74 3.12 10.02
N PRO A 171 -2.83 3.76 10.48
CA PRO A 171 -3.05 3.98 11.91
C PRO A 171 -3.23 2.68 12.69
N VAL A 172 -3.98 1.71 12.15
CA VAL A 172 -4.17 0.41 12.83
C VAL A 172 -2.85 -0.33 13.01
N PHE A 173 -1.97 -0.30 12.01
CA PHE A 173 -0.65 -0.91 12.11
C PHE A 173 0.24 -0.19 13.13
N THR A 174 0.32 1.15 13.06
CA THR A 174 1.12 1.95 14.00
C THR A 174 0.61 1.82 15.43
N ASP A 175 -0.70 1.99 15.67
CA ASP A 175 -1.32 1.88 16.99
C ASP A 175 -1.09 0.49 17.60
N TYR A 176 -1.13 -0.56 16.78
CA TYR A 176 -0.90 -1.93 17.24
C TYR A 176 0.56 -2.22 17.51
N HIS A 177 1.46 -1.66 16.71
CA HIS A 177 2.89 -1.75 16.98
C HIS A 177 3.26 -1.04 18.29
N GLU A 178 2.81 0.21 18.46
CA GLU A 178 3.00 0.98 19.70
C GLU A 178 2.40 0.26 20.91
N TYR A 179 1.18 -0.27 20.78
CA TYR A 179 0.54 -1.01 21.86
C TYR A 179 1.33 -2.26 22.26
N ILE A 180 1.85 -3.02 21.28
CA ILE A 180 2.66 -4.23 21.53
C ILE A 180 4.00 -3.86 22.19
N GLU A 181 4.62 -2.75 21.78
CA GLU A 181 5.86 -2.25 22.37
C GLU A 181 5.67 -1.86 23.84
N ASP A 182 4.57 -1.16 24.16
CA ASP A 182 4.21 -0.77 25.53
C ASP A 182 3.76 -1.96 26.40
N HIS A 183 3.22 -3.01 25.77
CA HIS A 183 2.66 -4.20 26.44
C HIS A 183 3.27 -5.49 25.88
N PRO A 184 4.56 -5.76 26.16
CA PRO A 184 5.31 -6.86 25.56
C PRO A 184 4.84 -8.24 26.02
N GLU A 185 4.02 -8.32 27.07
CA GLU A 185 3.38 -9.55 27.55
C GLU A 185 1.94 -9.25 27.94
N ILE A 186 1.04 -10.21 27.74
CA ILE A 186 -0.31 -10.15 28.32
C ILE A 186 -0.22 -10.51 29.80
N THR A 187 -0.68 -9.61 30.65
CA THR A 187 -0.61 -9.71 32.11
C THR A 187 -1.98 -9.83 32.77
N ASP A 188 -3.03 -9.32 32.14
CA ASP A 188 -4.39 -9.32 32.67
C ASP A 188 -5.49 -9.60 31.61
N ASP A 189 -6.74 -9.61 32.07
CA ASP A 189 -7.89 -9.90 31.21
C ASP A 189 -8.27 -8.74 30.28
N SER A 190 -7.91 -7.50 30.60
CA SER A 190 -8.12 -6.35 29.74
C SER A 190 -7.19 -6.39 28.55
N GLU A 191 -5.90 -6.65 28.78
CA GLU A 191 -4.89 -6.84 27.73
C GLU A 191 -5.25 -8.05 26.86
N ALA A 192 -5.66 -9.17 27.45
CA ALA A 192 -6.09 -10.35 26.69
C ALA A 192 -7.27 -10.04 25.74
N ARG A 193 -8.21 -9.17 26.15
CA ARG A 193 -9.29 -8.70 25.28
C ARG A 193 -8.79 -7.79 24.17
N LYS A 194 -7.87 -6.87 24.47
CA LYS A 194 -7.29 -5.97 23.47
C LYS A 194 -6.54 -6.75 22.39
N TYR A 195 -5.72 -7.72 22.79
CA TYR A 195 -5.05 -8.63 21.86
C TYR A 195 -6.05 -9.43 21.00
N ALA A 196 -7.21 -9.81 21.55
CA ALA A 196 -8.26 -10.46 20.77
C ALA A 196 -8.90 -9.54 19.74
N GLU A 197 -9.18 -8.29 20.10
CA GLU A 197 -9.66 -7.26 19.16
C GLU A 197 -8.65 -7.06 18.02
N MET A 198 -7.37 -6.90 18.37
CA MET A 198 -6.28 -6.77 17.40
C MET A 198 -6.25 -7.94 16.42
N TYR A 199 -6.27 -9.19 16.93
CA TYR A 199 -6.29 -10.38 16.09
C TYR A 199 -7.47 -10.39 15.11
N TYR A 200 -8.67 -10.07 15.61
CA TYR A 200 -9.87 -10.05 14.78
C TYR A 200 -9.81 -8.99 13.69
N GLU A 201 -9.40 -7.78 14.03
CA GLU A 201 -9.28 -6.67 13.07
C GLU A 201 -8.23 -6.96 12.00
N LEU A 202 -7.04 -7.44 12.40
CA LEU A 202 -5.98 -7.85 11.47
C LEU A 202 -6.45 -8.97 10.54
N ALA A 203 -7.19 -9.95 11.04
CA ALA A 203 -7.76 -11.01 10.22
C ALA A 203 -8.81 -10.49 9.22
N GLU A 204 -9.64 -9.52 9.60
CA GLU A 204 -10.61 -8.89 8.69
C GLU A 204 -9.94 -8.01 7.64
N LEU A 205 -8.92 -7.24 8.01
CA LEU A 205 -8.14 -6.46 7.06
C LEU A 205 -7.43 -7.37 6.06
N THR A 206 -6.78 -8.43 6.55
CA THR A 206 -6.12 -9.41 5.68
C THR A 206 -7.10 -10.07 4.73
N LYS A 207 -8.31 -10.43 5.20
CA LYS A 207 -9.37 -10.97 4.34
C LYS A 207 -9.75 -10.04 3.19
N LYS A 208 -9.73 -8.71 3.39
CA LYS A 208 -10.02 -7.73 2.33
C LYS A 208 -8.89 -7.63 1.31
N TYR A 209 -7.65 -7.81 1.73
CA TYR A 209 -6.47 -7.71 0.85
C TYR A 209 -6.10 -9.01 0.13
N LEU A 210 -6.40 -10.15 0.72
CA LEU A 210 -6.06 -11.46 0.18
C LEU A 210 -6.57 -11.70 -1.27
N PRO A 211 -7.77 -11.24 -1.69
CA PRO A 211 -8.21 -11.31 -3.09
C PRO A 211 -7.25 -10.62 -4.07
N HIS A 212 -6.74 -9.43 -3.74
CA HIS A 212 -5.78 -8.70 -4.58
C HIS A 212 -4.49 -9.50 -4.72
N PHE A 213 -3.94 -9.96 -3.59
CA PHE A 213 -2.72 -10.76 -3.60
C PHE A 213 -2.87 -12.04 -4.43
N ILE A 214 -3.98 -12.77 -4.27
CA ILE A 214 -4.25 -13.99 -5.05
C ILE A 214 -4.45 -13.68 -6.55
N ALA A 215 -5.03 -12.52 -6.90
CA ALA A 215 -5.16 -12.10 -8.29
C ALA A 215 -3.80 -11.79 -8.92
N VAL A 216 -2.90 -11.11 -8.19
CA VAL A 216 -1.51 -10.92 -8.63
C VAL A 216 -0.82 -12.27 -8.84
N LEU A 217 -1.00 -13.22 -7.93
CA LEU A 217 -0.50 -14.59 -8.12
C LEU A 217 -1.06 -15.28 -9.37
N GLN A 218 -2.32 -15.03 -9.75
CA GLN A 218 -2.88 -15.56 -10.99
C GLN A 218 -2.21 -14.96 -12.22
N ILE A 219 -2.01 -13.64 -12.23
CA ILE A 219 -1.39 -12.88 -13.32
C ILE A 219 0.03 -13.38 -13.57
N VAL A 220 0.86 -13.45 -12.53
CA VAL A 220 2.27 -13.90 -12.63
C VAL A 220 2.35 -15.32 -13.19
N HIS A 221 1.43 -16.20 -12.78
CA HIS A 221 1.37 -17.57 -13.28
C HIS A 221 0.65 -17.71 -14.64
N GLY A 222 0.46 -16.61 -15.38
CA GLY A 222 -0.14 -16.60 -16.72
C GLY A 222 -1.60 -17.06 -16.75
N ARG A 223 -2.36 -16.80 -15.68
CA ARG A 223 -3.78 -17.17 -15.58
C ARG A 223 -4.66 -15.94 -15.65
N GLU A 224 -5.88 -16.18 -16.12
CA GLU A 224 -6.96 -15.21 -16.02
C GLU A 224 -7.13 -14.78 -14.56
N ASN A 225 -7.03 -13.47 -14.32
CA ASN A 225 -7.36 -12.89 -13.04
C ASN A 225 -8.87 -13.08 -12.82
N THR A 226 -9.25 -13.51 -11.62
CA THR A 226 -10.67 -13.73 -11.29
C THR A 226 -11.06 -12.89 -10.09
N TYR A 227 -10.61 -11.63 -10.06
CA TYR A 227 -10.69 -10.78 -8.88
C TYR A 227 -12.12 -10.63 -8.36
N ASP A 228 -13.11 -10.32 -9.20
CA ASP A 228 -14.52 -10.20 -8.79
C ASP A 228 -15.02 -11.44 -8.05
N LYS A 229 -14.63 -12.62 -8.54
CA LYS A 229 -14.96 -13.90 -7.90
C LYS A 229 -14.22 -14.06 -6.59
N LEU A 230 -12.95 -13.67 -6.52
CA LEU A 230 -12.13 -13.75 -5.30
C LEU A 230 -12.67 -12.81 -4.22
N ASN A 231 -13.06 -11.59 -4.58
CA ASN A 231 -13.58 -10.59 -3.65
C ASN A 231 -14.89 -11.04 -2.97
N GLN A 232 -15.66 -11.91 -3.63
CA GLN A 232 -16.88 -12.51 -3.08
C GLN A 232 -16.63 -13.82 -2.30
N MET A 233 -15.39 -14.33 -2.26
CA MET A 233 -15.08 -15.57 -1.54
C MET A 233 -15.04 -15.37 -0.03
N SER A 234 -15.41 -16.42 0.70
CA SER A 234 -15.15 -16.49 2.13
C SER A 234 -13.65 -16.58 2.39
N LEU A 235 -13.20 -16.12 3.58
CA LEU A 235 -11.81 -16.25 4.01
C LEU A 235 -11.30 -17.69 3.88
N ASN A 236 -12.12 -18.67 4.26
CA ASN A 236 -11.78 -20.09 4.11
C ASN A 236 -11.42 -20.48 2.68
N ASN A 237 -12.20 -20.01 1.70
CA ASN A 237 -11.97 -20.36 0.30
C ASN A 237 -10.74 -19.64 -0.25
N LEU A 238 -10.45 -18.42 0.22
CA LEU A 238 -9.23 -17.69 -0.12
C LEU A 238 -7.99 -18.40 0.44
N LEU A 239 -8.03 -18.79 1.71
CA LEU A 239 -6.97 -19.57 2.36
C LEU A 239 -6.71 -20.89 1.65
N GLN A 240 -7.75 -21.67 1.36
CA GLN A 240 -7.62 -22.94 0.61
C GLN A 240 -7.03 -22.74 -0.79
N LYS A 241 -7.33 -21.60 -1.44
CA LYS A 241 -6.77 -21.28 -2.75
C LYS A 241 -5.27 -20.98 -2.61
N LEU A 242 -4.88 -20.24 -1.58
CA LEU A 242 -3.47 -19.97 -1.27
C LEU A 242 -2.71 -21.23 -0.86
N GLU A 243 -3.33 -22.16 -0.13
CA GLU A 243 -2.76 -23.46 0.27
C GLU A 243 -2.62 -24.47 -0.87
N SER A 244 -3.11 -24.14 -2.06
CA SER A 244 -3.05 -25.06 -3.19
C SER A 244 -1.59 -25.30 -3.60
N LYS A 245 -1.28 -26.52 -4.11
CA LYS A 245 0.06 -26.88 -4.63
C LYS A 245 0.67 -25.87 -5.62
N LYS A 246 -0.17 -25.03 -6.22
CA LYS A 246 0.23 -24.00 -7.19
C LYS A 246 0.88 -22.78 -6.53
N TYR A 247 0.60 -22.55 -5.26
CA TYR A 247 1.10 -21.41 -4.48
C TYR A 247 1.79 -21.88 -3.20
N GLU A 248 2.37 -23.09 -3.22
CA GLU A 248 2.92 -23.79 -2.05
C GLU A 248 3.90 -22.93 -1.25
N ARG A 249 4.69 -22.08 -1.92
CA ARG A 249 5.62 -21.14 -1.26
C ARG A 249 4.94 -20.13 -0.33
N PHE A 250 3.65 -19.86 -0.54
CA PHE A 250 2.84 -18.94 0.25
C PHE A 250 1.93 -19.62 1.27
N ASN A 251 2.06 -20.94 1.47
CA ASN A 251 1.25 -21.68 2.45
C ASN A 251 1.38 -21.10 3.86
N ASP A 252 2.57 -20.60 4.22
CA ASP A 252 2.82 -20.00 5.53
C ASP A 252 1.95 -18.76 5.79
N LEU A 253 1.62 -17.98 4.75
CA LEU A 253 0.69 -16.85 4.88
C LEU A 253 -0.71 -17.33 5.24
N ALA A 254 -1.17 -18.42 4.60
CA ALA A 254 -2.47 -19.00 4.91
C ALA A 254 -2.53 -19.55 6.34
N ASN A 255 -1.45 -20.21 6.78
CA ASN A 255 -1.32 -20.78 8.13
C ASN A 255 -1.26 -19.72 9.23
N GLY A 256 -0.92 -18.46 8.91
CA GLY A 256 -0.95 -17.36 9.88
C GLY A 256 -2.35 -16.87 10.23
N ILE A 257 -3.39 -17.34 9.54
CA ILE A 257 -4.77 -16.94 9.79
C ILE A 257 -5.57 -18.13 10.33
N ASP A 258 -5.72 -18.21 11.65
CA ASP A 258 -6.62 -19.19 12.27
C ASP A 258 -8.08 -18.71 12.18
N ARG A 259 -8.82 -19.31 11.24
CA ARG A 259 -10.24 -19.04 11.01
C ARG A 259 -11.11 -19.34 12.23
N LYS A 260 -10.81 -20.42 12.96
CA LYS A 260 -11.64 -20.82 14.11
C LYS A 260 -11.47 -19.79 15.22
N LEU A 261 -10.23 -19.39 15.48
CA LEU A 261 -9.89 -18.33 16.42
C LEU A 261 -10.59 -17.01 16.07
N ARG A 262 -10.49 -16.58 14.79
CA ARG A 262 -11.18 -15.39 14.28
C ARG A 262 -12.68 -15.46 14.50
N ASN A 263 -13.30 -16.60 14.21
CA ASN A 263 -14.75 -16.78 14.37
C ASN A 263 -15.18 -16.74 15.84
N SER A 264 -14.43 -17.39 16.73
CA SER A 264 -14.66 -17.33 18.17
C SER A 264 -14.65 -15.89 18.68
N ILE A 265 -13.65 -15.10 18.27
CA ILE A 265 -13.55 -13.69 18.68
C ILE A 265 -14.70 -12.86 18.09
N ALA A 266 -15.00 -13.03 16.79
CA ALA A 266 -16.08 -12.32 16.11
C ALA A 266 -17.45 -12.51 16.78
N HIS A 267 -17.70 -13.70 17.32
CA HIS A 267 -18.93 -14.05 18.01
C HIS A 267 -18.87 -13.85 19.52
N ARG A 268 -17.73 -13.37 20.06
CA ARG A 268 -17.46 -13.23 21.50
C ARG A 268 -17.55 -14.56 22.26
N ASP A 269 -17.31 -15.65 21.55
CA ASP A 269 -17.32 -17.03 22.04
C ASP A 269 -15.93 -17.42 22.56
N PHE A 270 -15.41 -16.67 23.54
CA PHE A 270 -14.16 -17.00 24.23
C PHE A 270 -14.23 -16.66 25.72
N LYS A 271 -13.44 -17.37 26.53
CA LYS A 271 -13.37 -17.18 27.98
C LYS A 271 -11.93 -16.95 28.40
N ILE A 272 -11.70 -15.87 29.13
CA ILE A 272 -10.39 -15.55 29.70
C ILE A 272 -10.35 -16.01 31.15
N ASN A 273 -9.32 -16.78 31.50
CA ASN A 273 -9.02 -17.18 32.86
C ASN A 273 -7.71 -16.49 33.33
N PRO A 274 -7.79 -15.34 34.02
CA PRO A 274 -6.61 -14.58 34.42
C PRO A 274 -5.76 -15.28 35.49
N ILE A 275 -6.37 -16.16 36.30
CA ILE A 275 -5.64 -16.92 37.33
C ILE A 275 -4.72 -17.94 36.68
N LYS A 276 -5.20 -18.62 35.63
CA LYS A 276 -4.41 -19.59 34.87
C LYS A 276 -3.62 -18.98 33.72
N LYS A 277 -3.89 -17.73 33.36
CA LYS A 277 -3.34 -17.04 32.18
C LYS A 277 -3.66 -17.79 30.88
N GLU A 278 -4.91 -18.22 30.76
CA GLU A 278 -5.42 -19.04 29.66
C GLU A 278 -6.63 -18.38 29.00
N ILE A 279 -6.82 -18.65 27.72
CA ILE A 279 -7.96 -18.24 26.92
C ILE A 279 -8.51 -19.46 26.20
N GLU A 280 -9.78 -19.76 26.44
CA GLU A 280 -10.53 -20.81 25.77
C GLU A 280 -11.36 -20.19 24.64
N PHE A 281 -11.25 -20.73 23.43
CA PHE A 281 -11.97 -20.27 22.24
C PHE A 281 -12.98 -21.32 21.79
N TYR A 282 -14.19 -20.87 21.44
CA TYR A 282 -15.30 -21.74 21.06
C TYR A 282 -15.85 -21.34 19.69
N ASP A 283 -16.18 -22.30 18.83
CA ASP A 283 -16.91 -22.08 17.57
C ASP A 283 -18.13 -22.99 17.59
N ARG A 284 -19.34 -22.41 17.64
CA ARG A 284 -20.60 -23.16 17.76
C ARG A 284 -20.62 -24.10 18.98
N GLU A 285 -20.25 -23.55 20.14
CA GLU A 285 -20.20 -24.27 21.43
C GLU A 285 -19.12 -25.37 21.53
N GLU A 286 -18.36 -25.63 20.47
CA GLU A 286 -17.24 -26.57 20.49
C GLU A 286 -15.95 -25.83 20.86
N LEU A 287 -15.19 -26.34 21.85
CA LEU A 287 -13.86 -25.83 22.18
C LEU A 287 -12.93 -26.08 20.97
N VAL A 288 -12.45 -25.00 20.35
CA VAL A 288 -11.58 -25.06 19.18
C VAL A 288 -10.11 -24.86 19.50
N ALA A 289 -9.81 -24.13 20.57
CA ALA A 289 -8.47 -23.91 21.07
C ALA A 289 -8.50 -23.53 22.56
N GLU A 290 -7.46 -23.94 23.28
CA GLU A 290 -7.14 -23.48 24.63
C GLU A 290 -5.69 -23.01 24.56
N LEU A 291 -5.46 -21.71 24.75
CA LEU A 291 -4.15 -21.08 24.57
C LEU A 291 -3.77 -20.35 25.85
N ASN A 292 -2.53 -20.48 26.29
CA ASN A 292 -2.01 -19.56 27.28
C ASN A 292 -1.78 -18.16 26.67
N TYR A 293 -1.58 -17.16 27.53
CA TYR A 293 -1.36 -15.77 27.12
C TYR A 293 -0.22 -15.59 26.12
N SER A 294 0.91 -16.28 26.30
CA SER A 294 2.04 -16.20 25.37
C SER A 294 1.74 -16.89 24.03
N GLU A 295 1.05 -18.03 24.04
CA GLU A 295 0.61 -18.70 22.82
C GLU A 295 -0.37 -17.83 22.02
N PHE A 296 -1.31 -17.17 22.70
CA PHE A 296 -2.25 -16.28 22.04
C PHE A 296 -1.57 -15.01 21.51
N GLN A 297 -0.67 -14.41 22.28
CA GLN A 297 0.14 -13.29 21.82
C GLN A 297 0.92 -13.64 20.54
N ASN A 298 1.54 -14.81 20.49
CA ASN A 298 2.22 -15.30 19.29
C ASN A 298 1.28 -15.43 18.09
N LYS A 299 0.00 -15.79 18.29
CA LYS A 299 -1.01 -15.78 17.21
C LYS A 299 -1.30 -14.37 16.71
N VAL A 300 -1.31 -13.37 17.59
CA VAL A 300 -1.49 -11.95 17.21
C VAL A 300 -0.29 -11.45 16.42
N PHE A 301 0.94 -11.75 16.87
CA PHE A 301 2.15 -11.37 16.14
C PHE A 301 2.23 -12.04 14.77
N HIS A 302 1.79 -13.29 14.67
CA HIS A 302 1.77 -14.01 13.40
C HIS A 302 0.79 -13.36 12.40
N ILE A 303 -0.46 -13.07 12.80
CA ILE A 303 -1.41 -12.41 11.88
C ILE A 303 -0.98 -10.98 11.55
N LEU A 304 -0.35 -10.25 12.49
CA LEU A 304 0.24 -8.93 12.24
C LEU A 304 1.32 -9.02 11.16
N ALA A 305 2.19 -10.02 11.24
CA ALA A 305 3.24 -10.23 10.24
C ALA A 305 2.68 -10.59 8.86
N VAL A 306 1.65 -11.45 8.79
CA VAL A 306 0.97 -11.78 7.53
C VAL A 306 0.33 -10.54 6.92
N PHE A 307 -0.39 -9.78 7.74
CA PHE A 307 -1.02 -8.54 7.32
C PHE A 307 0.01 -7.55 6.78
N ASN A 308 1.08 -7.28 7.54
CA ASN A 308 2.15 -6.39 7.14
C ASN A 308 2.81 -6.83 5.83
N ALA A 309 3.12 -8.12 5.67
CA ALA A 309 3.74 -8.63 4.46
C ALA A 309 2.85 -8.41 3.22
N VAL A 310 1.56 -8.76 3.30
CA VAL A 310 0.61 -8.55 2.20
C VAL A 310 0.43 -7.07 1.88
N TRP A 311 0.48 -6.21 2.90
CA TRP A 311 0.36 -4.77 2.76
C TRP A 311 1.60 -4.14 2.11
N VAL A 312 2.79 -4.41 2.66
CA VAL A 312 4.08 -3.88 2.20
C VAL A 312 4.44 -4.36 0.80
N PHE A 313 3.90 -5.49 0.34
CA PHE A 313 4.10 -6.00 -1.01
C PHE A 313 3.78 -4.98 -2.12
N GLN A 314 2.73 -4.16 -1.98
CA GLN A 314 2.44 -3.10 -2.95
C GLN A 314 3.54 -2.02 -2.96
N LEU A 315 4.07 -1.68 -1.79
CA LEU A 315 5.18 -0.73 -1.66
C LEU A 315 6.46 -1.28 -2.27
N MET A 316 6.74 -2.58 -2.08
CA MET A 316 7.86 -3.27 -2.73
C MET A 316 7.75 -3.20 -4.26
N LEU A 317 6.57 -3.48 -4.84
CA LEU A 317 6.36 -3.34 -6.28
C LEU A 317 6.64 -1.92 -6.78
N ARG A 318 6.24 -0.91 -6.00
CA ARG A 318 6.53 0.49 -6.31
C ARG A 318 8.02 0.77 -6.25
N TYR A 319 8.71 0.32 -5.21
CA TYR A 319 10.16 0.44 -5.04
C TYR A 319 10.92 -0.17 -6.23
N TYR A 320 10.69 -1.44 -6.54
CA TYR A 320 11.37 -2.15 -7.63
C TYR A 320 11.10 -1.53 -9.01
N ARG A 321 9.95 -0.87 -9.17
CA ARG A 321 9.64 -0.10 -10.38
C ARG A 321 10.48 1.16 -10.50
N ILE A 322 10.56 1.96 -9.45
CA ILE A 322 11.11 3.31 -9.54
C ILE A 322 12.62 3.36 -9.33
N GLN A 323 13.20 2.40 -8.60
CA GLN A 323 14.62 2.41 -8.24
C GLN A 323 15.57 2.36 -9.44
N HIS A 324 15.09 1.90 -10.60
CA HIS A 324 15.88 1.81 -11.83
C HIS A 324 15.68 3.01 -12.77
N LEU A 325 14.71 3.89 -12.47
CA LEU A 325 14.39 5.02 -13.34
C LEU A 325 15.56 6.00 -13.50
N PRO A 326 16.28 6.43 -12.43
CA PRO A 326 17.37 7.40 -12.60
C PRO A 326 18.41 6.93 -13.61
N ARG A 327 18.86 5.68 -13.46
CA ARG A 327 19.83 5.07 -14.38
C ARG A 327 19.29 4.87 -15.79
N ALA A 328 18.04 4.41 -15.94
CA ALA A 328 17.46 4.19 -17.26
C ALA A 328 17.33 5.50 -18.06
N PHE A 329 17.02 6.61 -17.38
CA PHE A 329 16.94 7.92 -18.02
C PHE A 329 18.31 8.55 -18.30
N GLU A 330 19.32 8.26 -17.48
CA GLU A 330 20.72 8.60 -17.78
C GLU A 330 21.21 7.89 -19.05
N GLU A 331 21.01 6.56 -19.14
CA GLU A 331 21.35 5.77 -20.32
C GLU A 331 20.60 6.27 -21.59
N LEU A 332 19.31 6.59 -21.48
CA LEU A 332 18.52 7.13 -22.59
C LEU A 332 19.02 8.51 -23.06
N ARG A 333 19.45 9.38 -22.14
CA ARG A 333 20.03 10.68 -22.49
C ARG A 333 21.34 10.51 -23.27
N GLU A 334 22.22 9.63 -22.80
CA GLU A 334 23.47 9.32 -23.50
C GLU A 334 23.21 8.82 -24.93
N GLU A 335 22.20 7.96 -25.12
CA GLU A 335 21.82 7.44 -26.45
C GLU A 335 21.31 8.51 -27.43
N ILE A 336 20.67 9.59 -26.95
CA ILE A 336 20.17 10.68 -27.79
C ILE A 336 21.29 11.69 -28.12
N GLU A 337 22.27 11.83 -27.23
CA GLU A 337 23.40 12.76 -27.42
C GLU A 337 24.49 12.21 -28.37
N GLU A 338 24.56 10.89 -28.57
CA GLU A 338 25.43 10.21 -29.55
C GLU A 338 24.89 10.25 -31.00
#